data_AF-A0A965QPT7-F1
#
_entry.id   AF-A0A965QPT7-F1
#
_cell.length_a   1.000
_cell.length_b   1.000
_cell.length_c   1.000
_cell.angle_alpha   90.00
_cell.angle_beta   90.00
_cell.angle_gamma   90.00
#
_symmetry.space_group_name_H-M   'P 1'
#
loop_
_entity.id
_entity.type
_entity.pdbx_description
1 polymer ?
#
loop_
_entity_poly.entity_id
_entity_poly.type
_entity_poly.pdbx_seq_one_letter_code
_entity_poly.pdbx_strand_id
1 'polypeptide(L)'
;MRIIILLFFYDQLPISFLASEFSQDQMEEYRARVLLPAFFLTLNYFIYRFFAGKNPTSPLWPIYVISVSLIISHIIGFITFLPLTQDSIIMFLICCCICFVAKTGHNNRKNEIF
;
A
#
# COMPACT_ATOMS: atom_id res chain seq x y z
N MET A 1 -0.12 -15.66 -17.40
CA MET A 1 1.01 -14.86 -17.92
C MET A 1 0.58 -13.45 -18.35
N ARG A 2 -0.28 -13.26 -19.35
CA ARG A 2 -0.68 -11.93 -19.87
C ARG A 2 -1.21 -10.95 -18.79
N ILE A 3 -2.06 -11.41 -17.89
CA ILE A 3 -2.63 -10.57 -16.81
C ILE A 3 -1.56 -10.17 -15.78
N ILE A 4 -0.64 -11.08 -15.45
CA ILE A 4 0.46 -10.81 -14.52
C ILE A 4 1.41 -9.76 -15.15
N ILE A 5 1.73 -9.91 -16.43
CA ILE A 5 2.57 -8.94 -17.15
C ILE A 5 1.90 -7.56 -17.19
N LEU A 6 0.59 -7.48 -17.47
CA LEU A 6 -0.15 -6.20 -17.43
C LEU A 6 -0.20 -5.57 -16.02
N LEU A 7 -0.18 -6.38 -14.97
CA LEU A 7 -0.17 -5.92 -13.57
C LEU A 7 1.19 -5.35 -13.14
N PHE A 8 2.29 -5.93 -13.61
CA PHE A 8 3.66 -5.54 -13.23
C PHE A 8 4.34 -4.58 -14.20
N PHE A 9 3.91 -4.55 -15.48
CA PHE A 9 4.49 -3.72 -16.56
C PHE A 9 3.44 -2.75 -17.14
N TYR A 10 2.50 -2.27 -16.33
CA TYR A 10 1.49 -1.30 -16.77
C TYR A 10 2.13 0.02 -17.25
N ASP A 11 3.34 0.32 -16.78
CA ASP A 11 4.16 1.47 -17.16
C ASP A 11 4.80 1.34 -18.55
N GLN A 12 4.87 0.14 -19.11
CA GLN A 12 5.28 -0.11 -20.49
C GLN A 12 4.12 -0.04 -21.50
N LEU A 13 2.90 0.21 -21.02
CA LEU A 13 1.76 0.43 -21.90
C LEU A 13 1.75 1.88 -22.39
N PRO A 14 1.48 2.13 -23.69
CA PRO A 14 1.48 3.47 -24.28
C PRO A 14 0.39 4.40 -23.71
N ILE A 15 -0.53 3.85 -22.91
CA ILE A 15 -1.57 4.57 -22.20
C ILE A 15 -1.37 4.26 -20.72
N SER A 16 -0.62 5.12 -20.03
CA SER A 16 -0.61 5.12 -18.57
C SER A 16 -2.06 5.37 -18.13
N PHE A 17 -2.65 4.43 -17.40
CA PHE A 17 -3.95 4.62 -16.76
C PHE A 17 -3.75 5.65 -15.62
N LEU A 18 -3.67 6.93 -15.99
CA LEU A 18 -3.62 8.05 -15.07
C LEU A 18 -5.03 8.20 -14.50
N ALA A 19 -5.26 7.60 -13.35
CA ALA A 19 -6.54 7.67 -12.65
C ALA A 19 -6.80 9.06 -12.00
N SER A 20 -5.98 10.08 -12.26
CA SER A 20 -6.09 11.43 -11.70
C SER A 20 -5.21 12.43 -12.48
N GLU A 21 -5.26 13.71 -12.12
CA GLU A 21 -4.43 14.83 -12.60
C GLU A 21 -2.91 14.66 -12.38
N PHE A 22 -2.45 13.54 -11.83
CA PHE A 22 -1.02 13.25 -11.71
C PHE A 22 -0.32 13.32 -13.08
N SER A 23 0.73 14.15 -13.18
CA SER A 23 1.67 14.05 -14.28
C SER A 23 2.45 12.74 -14.18
N GLN A 24 3.00 12.28 -15.30
CA GLN A 24 3.82 11.07 -15.31
C GLN A 24 5.00 11.17 -14.33
N ASP A 25 5.67 12.32 -14.27
CA ASP A 25 6.76 12.56 -13.33
C ASP A 25 6.30 12.44 -11.87
N GLN A 26 5.13 13.00 -11.53
CA GLN A 26 4.59 12.90 -10.17
C GLN A 26 4.24 11.45 -9.81
N MET A 27 3.76 10.66 -10.77
CA MET A 27 3.48 9.24 -10.56
C MET A 27 4.77 8.44 -10.35
N GLU A 28 5.83 8.73 -11.10
CA GLU A 28 7.14 8.12 -10.95
C GLU A 28 7.77 8.46 -9.59
N GLU A 29 7.68 9.73 -9.17
CA GLU A 29 8.12 10.14 -7.83
C GLU A 29 7.32 9.45 -6.72
N TYR A 30 5.99 9.38 -6.85
CA TYR A 30 5.13 8.68 -5.90
C TYR A 30 5.48 7.19 -5.81
N ARG A 31 5.73 6.53 -6.95
CA ARG A 31 6.18 5.12 -6.99
C ARG A 31 7.50 4.95 -6.24
N ALA A 32 8.49 5.78 -6.53
CA ALA A 32 9.82 5.67 -5.94
C ALA A 32 9.84 5.96 -4.43
N ARG A 33 9.05 6.94 -3.99
CA ARG A 33 9.10 7.48 -2.62
C ARG A 33 8.07 6.86 -1.67
N VAL A 34 6.97 6.32 -2.19
CA VAL A 34 5.87 5.79 -1.37
C VAL A 34 5.61 4.32 -1.63
N LEU A 35 5.31 3.94 -2.88
CA LEU A 35 4.89 2.57 -3.18
C LEU A 35 6.01 1.55 -3.00
N LEU A 36 7.21 1.83 -3.53
CA LEU A 36 8.32 0.90 -3.45
C LEU A 36 8.82 0.69 -2.00
N PRO A 37 9.00 1.74 -1.17
CA PRO A 37 9.30 1.55 0.25
C PRO A 37 8.21 0.78 1.00
N ALA A 38 6.93 1.07 0.75
CA ALA A 38 5.82 0.36 1.39
C ALA A 38 5.78 -1.13 0.99
N PHE A 39 6.09 -1.44 -0.27
CA PHE A 39 6.21 -2.80 -0.75
C PHE A 39 7.33 -3.54 0.00
N PHE A 40 8.51 -2.96 0.11
CA PHE A 40 9.61 -3.59 0.85
C PHE A 40 9.31 -3.78 2.33
N LEU A 41 8.69 -2.81 3.00
CA LEU A 41 8.27 -2.95 4.40
C LEU A 41 7.29 -4.12 4.57
N THR A 42 6.31 -4.21 3.67
CA THR A 42 5.32 -5.29 3.65
C THR A 42 5.98 -6.65 3.41
N LEU A 43 6.87 -6.74 2.44
CA LEU A 43 7.60 -7.96 2.10
C LEU A 43 8.45 -8.43 3.29
N ASN A 44 9.24 -7.54 3.88
CA ASN A 44 10.05 -7.84 5.05
C ASN A 44 9.20 -8.34 6.22
N TYR A 45 8.04 -7.72 6.47
CA TYR A 45 7.11 -8.17 7.49
C TYR A 45 6.67 -9.62 7.25
N PHE A 46 6.29 -9.98 6.03
CA PHE A 46 5.83 -11.34 5.72
C PHE A 46 6.94 -12.38 5.72
N ILE A 47 8.15 -12.01 5.28
CA ILE A 47 9.34 -12.86 5.40
C ILE A 47 9.61 -13.17 6.87
N TYR A 48 9.69 -12.13 7.71
CA TYR A 48 9.85 -12.29 9.16
C TYR A 48 8.77 -13.20 9.74
N ARG A 49 7.51 -12.96 9.36
CA ARG A 49 6.38 -13.70 9.89
C ARG A 49 6.40 -15.19 9.52
N PHE A 50 6.81 -15.49 8.28
CA PHE A 50 7.00 -16.84 7.78
C PHE A 50 8.08 -17.57 8.60
N PHE A 51 9.26 -16.96 8.77
CA PHE A 51 10.33 -17.57 9.57
C PHE A 51 10.00 -17.67 11.06
N ALA A 52 9.15 -16.78 11.59
CA ALA A 52 8.65 -16.86 12.95
C ALA A 52 7.55 -17.92 13.17
N GLY A 53 7.18 -18.69 12.13
CA GLY A 53 6.12 -19.72 12.21
C GLY A 53 4.72 -19.16 12.45
N LYS A 54 4.48 -17.87 12.17
CA LYS A 54 3.21 -17.18 12.44
C LYS A 54 2.40 -17.09 11.15
N ASN A 55 1.34 -17.89 11.03
CA ASN A 55 0.42 -17.78 9.88
C ASN A 55 -0.46 -16.50 9.94
N PRO A 56 -0.96 -16.00 8.80
CA PRO A 56 -1.96 -14.93 8.80
C PRO A 56 -3.21 -15.34 9.56
N THR A 57 -3.42 -14.66 10.70
CA THR A 57 -4.55 -14.85 11.61
C THR A 57 -5.91 -14.58 10.96
N SER A 58 -5.95 -13.86 9.83
CA SER A 58 -7.15 -13.69 9.01
C SER A 58 -6.78 -13.13 7.62
N PRO A 59 -7.65 -13.27 6.59
CA PRO A 59 -7.46 -12.64 5.28
C PRO A 59 -7.36 -11.10 5.32
N LEU A 60 -7.94 -10.46 6.34
CA LEU A 60 -7.86 -9.00 6.55
C LEU A 60 -6.50 -8.54 7.09
N TRP A 61 -5.72 -9.45 7.67
CA TRP A 61 -4.45 -9.10 8.29
C TRP A 61 -3.42 -8.62 7.25
N PRO A 62 -3.24 -9.28 6.11
CA PRO A 62 -2.40 -8.74 5.06
C PRO A 62 -2.80 -7.36 4.56
N ILE A 63 -4.10 -7.11 4.40
CA ILE A 63 -4.61 -5.80 3.98
C ILE A 63 -4.24 -4.72 5.00
N TYR A 64 -4.39 -5.03 6.30
CA TYR A 64 -3.97 -4.14 7.37
C TYR A 64 -2.46 -3.83 7.32
N VAL A 65 -1.61 -4.84 7.17
CA VAL A 65 -0.15 -4.65 7.10
C VAL A 65 0.24 -3.79 5.90
N ILE A 66 -0.30 -4.07 4.71
CA ILE A 66 -0.03 -3.27 3.50
C ILE A 66 -0.42 -1.81 3.73
N SER A 67 -1.60 -1.58 4.33
CA SER A 67 -2.10 -0.24 4.60
C SER A 67 -1.23 0.51 5.61
N VAL A 68 -0.76 -0.16 6.66
CA VAL A 68 0.19 0.42 7.63
C VAL A 68 1.52 0.78 6.96
N SER A 69 2.08 -0.13 6.15
CA SER A 69 3.31 0.15 5.40
C SER A 69 3.14 1.35 4.46
N LEU A 70 2.00 1.46 3.77
CA LEU A 70 1.69 2.61 2.92
C LEU A 70 1.61 3.91 3.71
N ILE A 71 0.94 3.91 4.87
CA ILE A 71 0.84 5.09 5.73
C ILE A 71 2.22 5.53 6.23
N ILE A 72 3.05 4.58 6.69
CA ILE A 72 4.43 4.88 7.12
C ILE A 72 5.23 5.50 5.97
N SER A 73 5.17 4.90 4.77
CA SER A 73 5.88 5.42 3.61
C SER A 73 5.35 6.78 3.15
N HIS A 74 4.05 7.06 3.26
CA HIS A 74 3.51 8.40 3.00
C HIS A 74 4.04 9.42 4.01
N ILE A 75 4.07 9.10 5.31
CA ILE A 75 4.62 9.99 6.34
C ILE A 75 6.09 10.32 6.04
N ILE A 76 6.89 9.31 5.74
CA ILE A 76 8.30 9.48 5.36
C ILE A 76 8.38 10.29 4.05
N GLY A 77 7.54 9.96 3.07
CA GLY A 77 7.45 10.66 1.79
C GLY A 77 7.21 12.15 1.99
N PHE A 78 6.19 12.53 2.76
CA PHE A 78 5.85 13.92 3.05
C PHE A 78 6.96 14.69 3.77
N ILE A 79 7.70 14.02 4.66
CA ILE A 79 8.81 14.66 5.39
C ILE A 79 10.01 14.88 4.48
N THR A 80 10.29 13.95 3.57
CA THR A 80 11.54 13.93 2.83
C THR A 80 11.44 14.71 1.52
N PHE A 81 10.54 14.33 0.60
CA PHE A 81 10.56 14.86 -0.77
C PHE A 81 9.22 14.79 -1.52
N LEU A 82 8.13 14.27 -0.95
CA LEU A 82 6.84 14.18 -1.64
C LEU A 82 6.09 15.51 -1.50
N PRO A 83 5.73 16.20 -2.60
CA PRO A 83 4.96 17.43 -2.51
C PRO A 83 3.58 17.17 -1.88
N LEU A 84 3.19 18.04 -0.97
CA LEU A 84 1.87 18.07 -0.32
C LEU A 84 0.83 18.64 -1.31
N THR A 85 0.59 17.91 -2.39
CA THR A 85 -0.49 18.19 -3.34
C THR A 85 -1.81 17.63 -2.84
N GLN A 86 -2.91 18.13 -3.42
CA GLN A 86 -4.24 17.63 -3.08
C GLN A 86 -4.35 16.11 -3.30
N ASP A 87 -3.81 15.59 -4.40
CA ASP A 87 -3.87 14.16 -4.69
C ASP A 87 -3.08 13.30 -3.70
N SER A 88 -1.87 13.72 -3.29
CA SER A 88 -1.07 12.93 -2.34
C SER A 88 -1.73 12.89 -0.95
N ILE A 89 -2.41 13.97 -0.56
CA ILE A 89 -3.23 14.03 0.65
C ILE A 89 -4.46 13.10 0.53
N ILE A 90 -5.17 13.12 -0.60
CA ILE A 90 -6.33 12.24 -0.83
C ILE A 90 -5.90 10.77 -0.77
N MET A 91 -4.79 10.39 -1.42
CA MET A 91 -4.26 9.03 -1.41
C MET A 91 -3.87 8.59 0.00
N PHE A 92 -3.28 9.49 0.79
CA PHE A 92 -2.99 9.25 2.21
C PHE A 92 -4.26 9.00 3.02
N LEU A 93 -5.29 9.83 2.86
CA LEU A 93 -6.57 9.67 3.55
C LEU A 93 -7.29 8.37 3.18
N ILE A 94 -7.24 7.97 1.91
CA ILE A 94 -7.76 6.67 1.46
C ILE A 94 -7.00 5.53 2.16
N CYS A 95 -5.67 5.59 2.23
CA CYS A 95 -4.87 4.59 2.95
C CYS A 95 -5.23 4.51 4.44
N CYS A 96 -5.44 5.65 5.10
CA CYS A 96 -5.92 5.72 6.49
C CYS A 96 -7.29 5.05 6.65
N CYS A 97 -8.23 5.32 5.75
CA CYS A 97 -9.57 4.72 5.77
C CYS A 97 -9.49 3.20 5.61
N ILE A 98 -8.76 2.69 4.61
CA ILE A 98 -8.58 1.25 4.39
C ILE A 98 -7.93 0.60 5.62
N CYS A 99 -6.91 1.23 6.20
CA CYS A 99 -6.24 0.73 7.40
C CYS A 99 -7.22 0.60 8.57
N PHE A 100 -8.04 1.62 8.81
CA PHE A 100 -9.04 1.62 9.87
C PHE A 100 -10.11 0.54 9.66
N VAL A 101 -10.64 0.41 8.44
CA VAL A 101 -11.63 -0.63 8.10
C VAL A 101 -11.03 -2.02 8.25
N ALA A 102 -9.82 -2.26 7.74
CA ALA A 102 -9.15 -3.56 7.83
C ALA A 102 -8.87 -3.94 9.29
N LYS A 103 -8.46 -2.98 10.12
CA LYS A 103 -8.22 -3.19 11.55
C LYS A 103 -9.52 -3.53 12.29
N THR A 104 -10.58 -2.78 12.02
CA THR A 104 -11.90 -2.98 12.62
C THR A 104 -12.47 -4.35 12.23
N GLY A 105 -12.45 -4.69 10.94
CA GLY A 105 -12.91 -5.99 10.47
C GLY A 105 -12.10 -7.15 11.02
N HIS A 106 -10.77 -6.99 11.15
CA HIS A 106 -9.92 -8.00 11.79
C HIS A 106 -10.26 -8.20 13.27
N ASN A 107 -10.54 -7.13 14.00
CA ASN A 107 -10.92 -7.19 15.41
C ASN A 107 -12.32 -7.82 15.58
N ASN A 108 -13.29 -7.46 14.74
CA ASN A 108 -14.64 -8.03 14.81
C ASN A 108 -14.63 -9.55 14.58
N ARG A 109 -13.87 -10.03 13.59
CA ARG A 109 -13.71 -11.48 13.37
C ARG A 109 -13.05 -12.20 14.54
N LYS A 110 -12.17 -11.54 15.30
CA LYS A 110 -11.59 -12.15 16.50
C LYS A 110 -12.64 -12.32 17.60
N ASN A 111 -13.60 -11.39 17.71
CA ASN A 111 -14.66 -11.45 18.70
C ASN A 111 -15.77 -12.46 18.36
N GLU A 112 -15.90 -12.88 17.10
CA GLU A 112 -16.86 -13.92 16.67
C GLU A 112 -16.38 -15.35 16.93
N ILE A 113 -15.07 -15.56 17.14
CA ILE A 113 -14.45 -16.89 17.29
C ILE A 113 -14.29 -17.28 18.78
N PHE A 114 -14.56 -16.35 19.71
CA PHE A 114 -14.56 -16.58 21.16
C PHE A 114 -15.93 -16.29 21.76
#